data_AF-A0A9E5G0D7-F1
#
_entry.id   AF-A0A9E5G0D7-F1
#
_cell.length_a   1.000
_cell.length_b   1.000
_cell.length_c   1.000
_cell.angle_alpha   90.00
_cell.angle_beta   90.00
_cell.angle_gamma   90.00
#
_symmetry.space_group_name_H-M   'P 1'
#
loop_
_entity.id
_entity.type
_entity.pdbx_description
1 polymer ?
#
loop_
_entity_poly.entity_id
_entity_poly.type
_entity_poly.pdbx_seq_one_letter_code
_entity_poly.pdbx_strand_id
1 'polypeptide(L)'
;MIANYGYEDGSGHYYIRIDTSKCAECSDKGCISACPEKLFVTELDDFDDEVVLIREDARNTLQTSCAHCKAGASKELCAAACTAGAIGFSW
;
A
#
# COMPACT_ATOMS: atom_id res chain seq x y z
N MET A 1 -9.24 3.21 -10.26
CA MET A 1 -8.37 4.40 -10.42
C MET A 1 -7.03 4.08 -9.76
N ILE A 2 -5.90 4.64 -10.20
CA ILE A 2 -4.61 4.40 -9.52
C ILE A 2 -4.32 5.56 -8.56
N ALA A 3 -4.31 5.27 -7.26
CA ALA A 3 -3.90 6.20 -6.22
C ALA A 3 -2.41 5.99 -5.89
N ASN A 4 -1.66 7.08 -5.70
CA ASN A 4 -0.24 7.03 -5.35
C ASN A 4 -0.03 7.65 -3.96
N TYR A 5 0.61 6.91 -3.06
CA TYR A 5 0.90 7.33 -1.70
C TYR A 5 2.40 7.31 -1.47
N GLY A 6 3.00 8.45 -1.16
CA GLY A 6 4.43 8.50 -0.96
C GLY A 6 5.06 9.87 -1.11
N TYR A 7 6.37 9.87 -1.22
CA TYR A 7 7.20 11.06 -1.34
C TYR A 7 8.44 10.80 -2.20
N GLU A 8 9.06 11.87 -2.66
CA GLU A 8 10.35 11.86 -3.31
C GLU A 8 11.25 12.90 -2.65
N ASP A 9 12.49 12.53 -2.37
CA ASP A 9 13.50 13.41 -1.82
C ASP A 9 14.88 13.09 -2.42
N GLY A 10 15.93 13.75 -1.90
CA GLY A 10 17.31 13.54 -2.39
C GLY A 10 17.84 12.12 -2.21
N SER A 11 17.16 11.25 -1.45
CA SER A 11 17.52 9.84 -1.26
C SER A 11 16.82 8.89 -2.24
N GLY A 12 15.76 9.34 -2.93
CA GLY A 12 15.01 8.54 -3.88
C GLY A 12 13.51 8.83 -3.88
N HIS A 13 12.76 7.95 -4.52
CA HIS A 13 11.30 8.00 -4.57
C HIS A 13 10.73 6.81 -3.79
N TYR A 14 9.69 7.04 -2.99
CA TYR A 14 9.09 6.02 -2.13
C TYR A 14 7.59 6.10 -2.28
N TYR A 15 7.03 5.26 -3.15
CA TYR A 15 5.61 5.25 -3.47
C TYR A 15 5.00 3.86 -3.36
N ILE A 16 3.85 3.77 -2.70
CA ILE A 16 2.91 2.66 -2.81
C ILE A 16 1.77 3.10 -3.74
N ARG A 17 1.56 2.35 -4.82
CA ARG A 17 0.42 2.54 -5.72
C ARG A 17 -0.67 1.53 -5.43
N ILE A 18 -1.92 1.98 -5.43
CA ILE A 18 -3.09 1.14 -5.22
C ILE A 18 -4.07 1.37 -6.36
N ASP A 19 -4.37 0.31 -7.11
CA ASP A 19 -5.48 0.30 -8.07
C ASP A 19 -6.80 0.12 -7.31
N THR A 20 -7.48 1.24 -7.03
CA THR A 20 -8.73 1.26 -6.26
C THR A 20 -9.86 0.48 -6.94
N SER A 21 -9.84 0.36 -8.26
CA SER A 21 -10.87 -0.41 -8.99
C SER A 21 -10.74 -1.90 -8.71
N LYS A 22 -9.51 -2.43 -8.75
CA LYS A 22 -9.25 -3.83 -8.34
C LYS A 22 -9.43 -4.03 -6.83
N CYS A 23 -9.09 -3.01 -6.05
CA CYS A 23 -9.20 -3.08 -4.60
C CYS A 23 -10.66 -3.16 -4.15
N ALA A 24 -11.56 -2.39 -4.77
CA ALA A 24 -12.99 -2.39 -4.49
C ALA A 24 -13.60 -3.80 -4.63
N GLU A 25 -13.18 -4.55 -5.65
CA GLU A 25 -13.62 -5.93 -5.91
C GLU A 25 -13.08 -6.96 -4.89
N CYS A 26 -12.12 -6.57 -4.04
CA CYS A 26 -11.46 -7.47 -3.10
C CYS A 26 -12.15 -7.46 -1.73
N SER A 27 -12.82 -8.55 -1.35
CA SER A 27 -13.43 -8.68 -0.01
C SER A 27 -12.45 -9.11 1.09
N ASP A 28 -11.30 -9.69 0.73
CA ASP A 28 -10.34 -10.25 1.69
C ASP A 28 -9.51 -9.15 2.40
N LYS A 29 -9.11 -8.11 1.66
CA LYS A 29 -8.28 -6.99 2.15
C LYS A 29 -7.09 -7.45 3.02
N GLY A 30 -6.51 -8.63 2.74
CA GLY A 30 -5.45 -9.25 3.54
C GLY A 30 -4.16 -8.44 3.66
N CYS A 31 -3.96 -7.44 2.81
CA CYS A 31 -2.86 -6.47 2.94
C CYS A 31 -2.85 -5.70 4.26
N ILE A 32 -4.02 -5.51 4.89
CA ILE A 32 -4.15 -4.82 6.19
C ILE A 32 -3.46 -5.65 7.29
N SER A 33 -3.77 -6.94 7.37
CA SER A 33 -3.22 -7.85 8.39
C SER A 33 -1.79 -8.29 8.08
N ALA A 34 -1.43 -8.38 6.79
CA ALA A 34 -0.11 -8.78 6.35
C ALA A 34 0.97 -7.70 6.53
N CYS A 35 0.58 -6.42 6.66
CA CYS A 35 1.52 -5.33 6.85
C CYS A 35 1.97 -5.22 8.32
N PRO A 36 3.25 -5.49 8.66
CA PRO A 36 3.71 -5.45 10.05
C PRO A 36 3.60 -4.06 10.68
N GLU A 37 3.82 -3.03 9.87
CA GLU A 37 3.72 -1.61 10.27
C GLU A 37 2.29 -1.05 10.23
N LYS A 38 1.30 -1.87 9.87
CA LYS A 38 -0.13 -1.51 9.81
C LYS A 38 -0.40 -0.23 8.99
N LEU A 39 0.26 -0.13 7.84
CA LEU A 39 0.21 1.07 6.99
C LEU A 39 -1.13 1.28 6.28
N PHE A 40 -1.92 0.22 6.12
CA PHE A 40 -3.17 0.24 5.37
C PHE A 40 -4.36 0.54 6.27
N VAL A 41 -5.27 1.39 5.79
CA VAL A 41 -6.58 1.66 6.39
C VAL A 41 -7.67 1.54 5.33
N THR A 42 -8.87 1.19 5.77
CA THR A 42 -10.05 1.09 4.92
C THR A 42 -10.79 2.43 4.90
N GLU A 43 -11.16 2.89 3.72
CA GLU A 43 -11.98 4.09 3.49
C GLU A 43 -12.87 3.89 2.26
N LEU A 44 -13.85 4.77 2.08
CA LEU A 44 -14.63 4.85 0.85
C LEU A 44 -13.91 5.75 -0.17
N ASP A 45 -13.86 5.33 -1.44
CA ASP A 45 -13.39 6.20 -2.51
C ASP A 45 -14.51 7.12 -3.05
N ASP A 46 -14.21 7.90 -4.10
CA ASP A 46 -15.15 8.86 -4.70
C ASP A 46 -16.44 8.21 -5.28
N PHE A 47 -16.48 6.88 -5.38
CA PHE A 47 -17.62 6.09 -5.87
C PHE A 47 -18.33 5.31 -4.75
N ASP A 48 -18.06 5.63 -3.48
CA ASP A 48 -18.56 4.91 -2.30
C ASP A 48 -18.13 3.43 -2.23
N ASP A 49 -17.06 3.06 -2.92
CA ASP A 49 -16.49 1.71 -2.86
C ASP A 49 -15.50 1.56 -1.69
N GLU A 50 -15.59 0.46 -0.95
CA GLU A 50 -14.67 0.17 0.15
C GLU A 50 -13.28 -0.26 -0.37
N VAL A 51 -12.28 0.58 -0.17
CA VAL A 51 -10.90 0.37 -0.64
C VAL A 51 -9.90 0.55 0.49
N VAL A 52 -8.65 0.13 0.26
CA VAL A 52 -7.55 0.44 1.18
C VAL A 52 -6.71 1.62 0.69
N LEU A 53 -6.26 2.43 1.65
CA LEU A 53 -5.34 3.55 1.47
C LEU A 53 -4.10 3.35 2.35
N ILE A 54 -3.07 4.18 2.14
CA ILE A 54 -2.00 4.33 3.13
C ILE A 54 -2.38 5.44 4.12
N ARG A 55 -2.24 5.14 5.43
CA ARG A 55 -2.46 6.11 6.50
C ARG A 55 -1.66 7.38 6.25
N GLU A 56 -2.29 8.53 6.47
CA GLU A 56 -1.70 9.83 6.15
C GLU A 56 -0.36 10.08 6.86
N ASP A 57 -0.27 9.71 8.13
CA ASP A 57 0.92 9.88 8.98
C ASP A 57 2.14 9.05 8.51
N ALA A 58 1.92 8.01 7.70
CA ALA A 58 2.98 7.11 7.22
C ALA A 58 3.46 7.43 5.79
N ARG A 59 2.76 8.28 5.03
CA ARG A 59 3.06 8.51 3.61
C ARG A 59 4.45 9.09 3.38
N ASN A 60 4.95 9.90 4.32
CA ASN A 60 6.28 10.51 4.26
C ASN A 60 7.36 9.72 5.01
N THR A 61 7.05 8.48 5.46
CA THR A 61 7.99 7.62 6.20
C THR A 61 8.19 6.26 5.52
N LEU A 62 7.70 6.08 4.30
CA LEU A 62 7.71 4.78 3.60
C LEU A 62 9.11 4.17 3.45
N GLN A 63 10.16 4.97 3.27
CA GLN A 63 11.54 4.45 3.26
C GLN A 63 11.86 3.64 4.51
N THR A 64 11.46 4.13 5.69
CA THR A 64 11.78 3.50 6.97
C THR A 64 10.73 2.47 7.34
N SER A 65 9.44 2.79 7.19
CA SER A 65 8.34 1.87 7.50
C SER A 65 8.36 0.61 6.63
N CYS A 66 8.71 0.72 5.34
CA CYS A 66 8.78 -0.45 4.46
C CYS A 66 10.17 -1.11 4.43
N ALA A 67 11.16 -0.63 5.19
CA ALA A 67 12.55 -1.08 5.12
C ALA A 67 12.70 -2.59 5.34
N HIS A 68 11.97 -3.15 6.30
CA HIS A 68 12.02 -4.59 6.60
C HIS A 68 11.52 -5.43 5.41
N CYS A 69 10.43 -5.00 4.77
CA CYS A 69 9.87 -5.68 3.59
C CYS A 69 10.72 -5.46 2.34
N LYS A 70 11.34 -4.29 2.17
CA LYS A 70 12.21 -3.95 1.02
C LYS A 70 13.54 -4.70 1.06
N ALA A 71 14.15 -4.84 2.25
CA ALA A 71 15.47 -5.45 2.41
C ALA A 71 15.44 -6.98 2.56
N GLY A 72 14.27 -7.55 2.87
CA GLY A 72 14.10 -8.98 3.06
C GLY A 72 14.05 -9.76 1.73
N ALA A 73 14.42 -11.04 1.78
CA ALA A 73 14.07 -12.01 0.73
C ALA A 73 12.54 -12.25 0.64
N SER A 74 11.80 -11.82 1.67
CA SER A 74 10.35 -11.75 1.71
C SER A 74 9.87 -10.57 0.86
N LYS A 75 9.38 -10.89 -0.34
CA LYS A 75 8.57 -9.99 -1.18
C LYS A 75 7.57 -9.22 -0.31
N GLU A 76 7.26 -7.98 -0.68
CA GLU A 76 6.38 -7.10 0.08
C GLU A 76 5.11 -7.83 0.53
N LEU A 77 5.01 -8.12 1.83
CA LEU A 77 4.01 -9.05 2.38
C LEU A 77 2.58 -8.62 2.06
N CYS A 78 2.32 -7.31 2.08
CA CYS A 78 1.04 -6.74 1.70
C CYS A 78 0.70 -6.96 0.23
N ALA A 79 1.68 -6.94 -0.69
CA ALA A 79 1.43 -7.29 -2.09
C ALA A 79 1.30 -8.80 -2.28
N ALA A 80 2.03 -9.62 -1.53
CA ALA A 80 1.85 -11.06 -1.53
C ALA A 80 0.46 -11.48 -1.02
N ALA A 81 -0.08 -10.77 -0.03
CA ALA A 81 -1.43 -10.96 0.50
C ALA A 81 -2.53 -10.32 -0.37
N CYS A 82 -2.17 -9.48 -1.35
CA CYS A 82 -3.15 -8.82 -2.21
C CYS A 82 -3.61 -9.77 -3.33
N THR A 83 -4.67 -10.52 -3.06
CA THR A 83 -5.27 -11.47 -4.02
C THR A 83 -5.77 -10.80 -5.30
N ALA A 84 -6.17 -9.52 -5.23
CA ALA A 84 -6.59 -8.72 -6.38
C ALA A 84 -5.43 -8.16 -7.23
N GLY A 85 -4.17 -8.26 -6.76
CA GLY A 85 -3.02 -7.69 -7.46
C GLY A 85 -3.11 -6.17 -7.66
N ALA A 86 -3.71 -5.47 -6.69
CA ALA A 86 -3.96 -4.03 -6.73
C ALA A 86 -2.77 -3.18 -6.25
N ILE A 87 -1.85 -3.77 -5.50
CA ILE A 87 -0.74 -3.05 -4.84
C ILE A 87 0.53 -3.14 -5.68
N GLY A 88 1.20 -2.00 -5.86
CA GLY A 88 2.54 -1.95 -6.43
C GLY A 88 3.41 -0.91 -5.73
N PHE A 89 4.69 -0.91 -6.08
CA PHE A 89 5.70 -0.10 -5.39
C PHE A 89 6.66 0.58 -6.35
N SER A 90 7.26 1.67 -5.88
CA SER A 90 8.40 2.36 -6.47
C SER A 90 9.32 2.78 -5.32
N TRP A 91 10.57 2.32 -5.32
CA TRP A 91 11.56 2.56 -4.27
C TRP A 91 12.96 2.83 -4.81
#